data_AF-A0A2P2KAJ1-F1
#
_entry.id   AF-A0A2P2KAJ1-F1
#
_cell.length_a   1.000
_cell.length_b   1.000
_cell.length_c   1.000
_cell.angle_alpha   90.00
_cell.angle_beta   90.00
_cell.angle_gamma   90.00
#
_symmetry.space_group_name_H-M   'P 1'
#
loop_
_entity.id
_entity.type
_entity.pdbx_description
1 polymer ?
#
loop_
_entity_poly.entity_id
_entity_poly.type
_entity_poly.pdbx_seq_one_letter_code
_entity_poly.pdbx_strand_id
1 'polypeptide(L)'
;MNRRRDMVTNLRTKVNQMASTLNMSNFANRDSLLGPDIKPADAMSRTTGLDNQGLVGLQRQIMREQDEGLEKLEETVVSTKHIALAVNEELDLHTRLIVWILIIVF
;
A
#
# COMPACT_ATOMS: atom_id res chain seq x y z
N MET A 1 -31.94 -23.26 21.00
CA MET A 1 -32.20 -22.64 19.69
C MET A 1 -31.53 -21.26 19.52
N ASN A 2 -30.41 -20.97 20.22
CA ASN A 2 -29.77 -19.63 20.19
C ASN A 2 -28.41 -19.60 19.48
N ARG A 3 -27.62 -20.68 19.53
CA ARG A 3 -26.26 -20.72 18.96
C ARG A 3 -26.15 -20.28 17.50
N ARG A 4 -27.12 -20.68 16.66
CA ARG A 4 -27.15 -20.29 15.24
C ARG A 4 -27.49 -18.81 15.05
N ARG A 5 -28.35 -18.25 15.91
CA ARG A 5 -28.71 -16.83 15.90
C ARG A 5 -27.52 -15.98 16.35
N ASP A 6 -26.83 -16.42 17.40
CA ASP A 6 -25.64 -15.74 17.96
C ASP A 6 -24.47 -15.73 16.96
N MET A 7 -24.30 -16.82 16.20
CA MET A 7 -23.28 -16.91 15.16
C MET A 7 -23.56 -15.94 13.99
N VAL A 8 -24.82 -15.82 13.56
CA VAL A 8 -25.22 -14.88 12.50
C VAL A 8 -25.05 -13.43 12.94
N THR A 9 -25.37 -13.09 14.20
CA THR A 9 -25.14 -11.75 14.73
C THR A 9 -23.65 -11.41 14.79
N ASN A 10 -22.79 -12.37 15.16
CA ASN A 10 -21.34 -12.19 15.18
C ASN A 10 -20.72 -12.03 13.78
N LEU A 11 -21.25 -12.74 12.78
CA LEU A 11 -20.82 -12.54 11.39
C LEU A 11 -21.23 -11.15 10.88
N ARG A 12 -22.45 -10.71 11.21
CA ARG A 12 -22.96 -9.39 10.81
C ARG A 12 -22.17 -8.24 11.43
N THR A 13 -21.76 -8.36 12.70
CA THR A 13 -20.90 -7.36 13.35
C THR A 13 -19.50 -7.35 12.74
N LYS A 14 -18.90 -8.51 12.44
CA LYS A 14 -17.61 -8.59 11.75
C LYS A 14 -17.65 -7.99 10.35
N VAL A 15 -18.74 -8.18 9.59
CA VAL A 15 -18.93 -7.56 8.27
C VAL A 15 -19.02 -6.04 8.39
N ASN A 16 -19.77 -5.52 9.36
CA ASN A 16 -19.86 -4.06 9.57
C ASN A 16 -18.54 -3.46 10.04
N GLN A 17 -17.77 -4.17 10.88
CA GLN A 17 -16.44 -3.77 11.29
C GLN A 17 -15.47 -3.74 10.11
N MET A 18 -15.46 -4.80 9.28
CA MET A 18 -14.66 -4.82 8.05
C MET A 18 -15.09 -3.73 7.08
N ALA A 19 -16.39 -3.48 6.92
CA ALA A 19 -16.90 -2.39 6.10
C ALA A 19 -16.43 -1.02 6.63
N SER A 20 -16.43 -0.78 7.95
CA SER A 20 -15.89 0.46 8.52
C SER A 20 -14.39 0.61 8.33
N THR A 21 -13.62 -0.49 8.43
CA THR A 21 -12.17 -0.48 8.19
C THR A 21 -11.85 -0.20 6.72
N LEU A 22 -12.64 -0.75 5.80
CA LEU A 22 -12.48 -0.53 4.36
C LEU A 22 -13.02 0.84 3.88
N ASN A 23 -14.00 1.43 4.59
CA ASN A 23 -14.59 2.73 4.24
C ASN A 23 -13.76 3.91 4.79
N MET A 24 -12.97 3.70 5.85
CA MET A 24 -12.03 4.72 6.35
C MET A 24 -10.75 4.84 5.51
N SER A 25 -10.29 3.75 4.86
CA SER A 25 -9.09 3.78 4.02
C SER A 25 -9.33 4.32 2.60
N ASN A 26 -10.58 4.35 2.12
CA ASN A 26 -10.89 4.70 0.73
C ASN A 26 -11.07 6.21 0.46
N PHE A 27 -11.38 7.03 1.47
CA PHE A 27 -11.52 8.49 1.31
C PHE A 27 -10.26 9.27 1.69
N ALA A 28 -9.51 8.82 2.70
CA ALA A 28 -8.28 9.48 3.12
C ALA A 28 -7.09 9.25 2.15
N ASN A 29 -7.16 8.19 1.34
CA ASN A 29 -6.02 7.76 0.52
C ASN A 29 -6.15 8.12 -0.97
N ARG A 30 -7.23 8.79 -1.40
CA ARG A 30 -7.39 9.18 -2.81
C ARG A 30 -6.50 10.37 -3.18
N ASP A 31 -6.24 11.26 -2.24
CA ASP A 31 -5.30 12.38 -2.41
C ASP A 31 -3.85 11.89 -2.48
N SER A 32 -3.53 10.81 -1.77
CA SER A 32 -2.20 10.18 -1.79
C SER A 32 -1.92 9.36 -3.06
N LEU A 33 -2.95 9.00 -3.83
CA LEU A 33 -2.83 8.20 -5.05
C LEU A 33 -2.23 8.98 -6.23
N LEU A 34 -2.23 10.32 -6.17
CA LEU A 34 -1.66 11.20 -7.19
C LEU A 34 -0.30 11.79 -6.79
N GLY A 35 0.35 11.22 -5.78
CA GLY A 35 1.63 11.68 -5.25
C GLY A 35 1.48 12.48 -3.94
N PRO A 36 2.61 12.87 -3.32
CA PRO A 36 2.59 13.63 -2.07
C PRO A 36 1.82 14.93 -2.29
N ASP A 37 1.05 15.37 -1.28
CA ASP A 37 0.22 16.58 -1.28
C ASP A 37 0.96 17.79 -1.86
N ILE A 38 0.93 17.97 -3.19
CA ILE A 38 1.20 19.26 -3.78
C ILE A 38 -0.03 20.06 -3.42
N LYS A 39 0.03 20.73 -2.27
CA LYS A 39 -0.99 21.70 -1.88
C LYS A 39 -1.23 22.58 -3.12
N PRO A 40 -2.48 22.81 -3.53
CA PRO A 40 -2.77 23.65 -4.69
C PRO A 40 -2.08 25.02 -4.63
N ALA A 41 -1.80 25.50 -3.40
CA ALA A 41 -1.00 26.68 -3.11
C ALA A 41 0.48 26.58 -3.59
N ASP A 42 1.14 25.44 -3.43
CA ASP A 42 2.53 25.23 -3.89
C ASP A 42 2.60 25.13 -5.41
N ALA A 43 1.60 24.49 -6.05
CA ALA A 43 1.51 24.46 -7.51
C ALA A 43 1.28 25.87 -8.08
N MET A 44 0.33 26.63 -7.52
CA MET A 44 0.07 28.01 -7.93
C MET A 44 1.31 28.90 -7.74
N SER A 45 2.00 28.79 -6.60
CA SER A 45 3.24 29.53 -6.34
C SER A 45 4.34 29.23 -7.36
N ARG A 46 4.46 27.98 -7.82
CA ARG A 46 5.46 27.58 -8.82
C ARG A 46 5.13 28.04 -10.24
N THR A 47 3.86 28.32 -10.53
CA THR A 47 3.39 28.79 -11.86
C THR A 47 3.23 30.31 -11.97
N THR A 48 3.18 31.03 -10.85
CA THR A 48 3.04 32.50 -10.86
C THR A 48 4.18 33.17 -11.60
N GLY A 49 3.86 33.93 -12.65
CA GLY A 49 4.85 34.70 -13.43
C GLY A 49 5.55 33.92 -14.53
N LEU A 50 5.21 32.65 -14.77
CA LEU A 50 5.68 31.91 -15.94
C LEU A 50 4.84 32.26 -17.18
N ASP A 51 5.51 32.45 -18.31
CA ASP A 51 4.84 32.48 -19.62
C ASP A 51 4.53 31.05 -20.10
N ASN A 52 3.87 30.90 -21.25
CA ASN A 52 3.49 29.58 -21.76
C ASN A 52 4.70 28.66 -22.02
N GLN A 53 5.86 29.23 -22.37
CA GLN A 53 7.08 28.44 -22.56
C GLN A 53 7.66 27.97 -21.22
N GLY A 54 7.68 28.84 -20.21
CA GLY A 54 8.06 28.52 -18.84
C GLY A 54 7.15 27.46 -18.22
N LEU A 55 5.85 27.52 -18.49
CA LEU A 55 4.88 26.52 -18.02
C LEU A 55 5.15 25.14 -18.62
N VAL A 56 5.43 25.06 -19.93
CA VAL A 56 5.81 23.80 -20.60
C VAL A 56 7.16 23.29 -20.09
N GLY A 57 8.10 24.18 -19.80
CA GLY A 57 9.38 23.84 -19.17
C GLY A 57 9.19 23.20 -17.78
N LEU A 58 8.36 23.83 -16.93
CA LEU A 58 8.00 23.31 -15.62
C LEU A 58 7.29 21.96 -15.73
N GLN A 59 6.39 21.79 -16.69
CA GLN A 59 5.71 20.50 -16.93
C GLN A 59 6.72 19.39 -17.26
N ARG A 60 7.68 19.64 -18.15
CA ARG A 60 8.73 18.67 -18.49
C ARG A 60 9.61 18.32 -17.29
N GLN A 61 9.93 19.32 -16.46
CA GLN A 61 10.68 19.09 -15.23
C GLN A 61 9.90 18.19 -14.26
N ILE A 62 8.62 18.46 -14.05
CA ILE A 62 7.76 17.63 -13.18
C ILE A 62 7.67 16.20 -13.72
N MET A 63 7.48 16.02 -15.03
CA MET A 63 7.44 14.69 -15.64
C MET A 63 8.74 13.91 -15.39
N ARG A 64 9.89 14.58 -15.48
CA ARG A 64 11.18 13.97 -15.17
C ARG A 64 11.33 13.61 -13.69
N GLU A 65 10.96 14.50 -12.79
CA GLU A 65 10.97 14.24 -11.34
C GLU A 65 10.06 13.05 -10.97
N GLN A 66 8.92 12.91 -11.66
CA GLN A 66 8.01 11.77 -11.50
C GLN A 66 8.62 10.47 -12.03
N ASP A 67 9.23 10.48 -13.22
CA ASP A 67 9.88 9.30 -13.80
C ASP A 67 11.00 8.79 -12.87
N GLU A 68 11.84 9.69 -12.33
CA GLU A 68 12.89 9.35 -11.35
C GLU A 68 12.32 8.81 -10.03
N GLY A 69 11.13 9.29 -9.62
CA GLY A 69 10.41 8.76 -8.46
C GLY A 69 9.87 7.36 -8.69
N LEU A 70 9.33 7.09 -9.89
CA LEU A 70 8.80 5.78 -10.27
C LEU A 70 9.91 4.72 -10.38
N GLU A 71 11.08 5.08 -10.90
CA GLU A 71 12.24 4.18 -10.97
C GLU A 71 12.66 3.69 -9.56
N LYS A 72 12.75 4.60 -8.59
CA LYS A 72 13.07 4.26 -7.20
C LYS A 72 11.98 3.42 -6.52
N LEU A 73 10.72 3.71 -6.85
CA LEU A 73 9.60 2.92 -6.36
C LEU A 73 9.65 1.49 -6.92
N GLU A 74 9.96 1.33 -8.21
CA GLU A 74 10.13 0.03 -8.85
C GLU A 74 11.24 -0.79 -8.16
N GLU A 75 12.42 -0.18 -7.96
CA GLU A 75 13.54 -0.82 -7.25
C GLU A 75 13.11 -1.31 -5.86
N THR A 76 12.39 -0.47 -5.12
CA THR A 76 11.91 -0.79 -3.77
C THR A 76 10.89 -1.94 -3.78
N VAL A 77 9.96 -1.95 -4.74
CA VAL A 77 8.96 -3.00 -4.89
C VAL A 77 9.62 -4.33 -5.26
N VAL A 78 10.59 -4.32 -6.18
CA VAL A 78 11.36 -5.52 -6.56
C VAL A 78 12.14 -6.07 -5.38
N SER A 79 12.82 -5.21 -4.62
CA SER A 79 13.55 -5.60 -3.40
C SER A 79 12.61 -6.22 -2.35
N THR A 80 11.47 -5.57 -2.10
CA THR A 80 10.44 -6.07 -1.17
C THR A 80 9.89 -7.43 -1.60
N LYS A 81 9.69 -7.63 -2.91
CA LYS A 81 9.26 -8.92 -3.45
C LYS A 81 10.29 -10.01 -3.19
N HIS A 82 11.58 -9.75 -3.43
CA HIS A 82 12.63 -10.73 -3.16
C HIS A 82 12.69 -11.12 -1.67
N ILE A 83 12.55 -10.13 -0.77
CA ILE A 83 12.50 -10.38 0.67
C ILE A 83 11.28 -11.23 1.02
N ALA A 84 10.10 -10.91 0.50
CA ALA A 84 8.88 -11.66 0.79
C ALA A 84 8.97 -13.13 0.34
N LEU A 85 9.60 -13.39 -0.82
CA LEU A 85 9.86 -14.76 -1.30
C LEU A 85 10.81 -15.51 -0.36
N ALA A 86 11.94 -14.90 0.00
CA ALA A 86 12.91 -15.51 0.91
C ALA A 86 12.30 -15.83 2.29
N VAL A 87 11.50 -14.90 2.84
CA VAL A 87 10.77 -15.11 4.10
C VAL A 87 9.78 -16.27 3.98
N ASN A 88 9.10 -16.43 2.84
CA ASN A 88 8.16 -17.54 2.64
C ASN A 88 8.89 -18.89 2.61
N GLU A 89 10.04 -18.96 1.94
CA GLU A 89 10.87 -20.16 1.90
C GLU A 89 11.38 -20.56 3.29
N GLU A 90 11.83 -19.58 4.09
CA GLU A 90 12.26 -19.81 5.47
C GLU A 90 11.11 -20.30 6.36
N LEU A 91 9.91 -19.75 6.20
CA LEU A 91 8.72 -20.22 6.92
C LEU A 91 8.31 -21.66 6.55
N ASP A 92 8.42 -22.05 5.27
CA ASP A 92 8.18 -23.44 4.85
C ASP A 92 9.22 -24.39 5.48
N LEU A 93 10.49 -23.99 5.47
CA LEU A 93 11.57 -24.74 6.11
C LEU A 93 11.35 -24.90 7.62
N HIS A 94 11.00 -23.82 8.31
CA HIS A 94 10.71 -23.84 9.74
C HIS A 94 9.49 -24.72 10.06
N THR A 95 8.45 -24.69 9.23
CA THR A 95 7.28 -25.55 9.38
C THR A 95 7.68 -27.03 9.29
N ARG A 96 8.49 -27.39 8.29
CA ARG A 96 9.00 -28.77 8.15
C ARG A 96 9.87 -29.16 9.34
N LEU A 97 10.78 -28.30 9.77
CA LEU A 97 11.68 -28.58 10.90
C LEU A 97 10.89 -28.82 12.19
N ILE A 98 9.87 -28.01 12.47
CA ILE A 98 8.98 -28.19 13.63
C ILE A 98 8.27 -29.55 13.56
N VAL A 99 7.78 -29.95 12.39
CA VAL A 99 7.15 -31.27 12.20
C VAL A 99 8.14 -32.40 12.46
N TRP A 100 9.37 -32.31 11.92
CA TRP A 100 10.42 -33.31 12.17
C TRP A 100 10.76 -33.41 13.65
N ILE A 101 10.91 -32.28 14.33
CA ILE A 101 11.19 -32.25 15.77
C ILE A 101 10.04 -32.89 16.54
N LEU A 102 8.78 -32.58 16.20
CA LEU A 102 7.61 -33.18 16.84
C LEU A 102 7.61 -34.71 16.69
N ILE A 103 7.94 -35.23 15.50
CA ILE A 103 8.01 -36.68 15.23
C ILE A 103 9.14 -37.35 16.03
N ILE A 104 10.24 -36.65 16.29
CA ILE A 104 11.35 -37.20 17.07
C ILE A 104 11.05 -37.19 18.58
N VAL A 105 10.27 -36.21 19.05
CA VAL A 105 9.98 -35.98 20.47
C VAL A 105 8.77 -36.78 20.97
N PHE A 106 7.89 -37.27 20.08
CA PHE A 106 6.71 -38.09 20.41
C PHE A 106 6.83 -39.51 19.87
#